data_AF-A0A1E5QM15-F1
#
_entry.id   AF-A0A1E5QM15-F1
#
_cell.length_a   1.000
_cell.length_b   1.000
_cell.length_c   1.000
_cell.angle_alpha   90.00
_cell.angle_beta   90.00
_cell.angle_gamma   90.00
#
_symmetry.space_group_name_H-M   'P 1'
#
loop_
_entity.id
_entity.type
_entity.pdbx_description
1 polymer ?
#
loop_
_entity_poly.entity_id
_entity_poly.type
_entity_poly.pdbx_seq_one_letter_code
_entity_poly.pdbx_strand_id
1 'polypeptide(L)'
;MRNIIDEILEKKSRNIPITDWLQPSRPRWDLVSNRISRIRAIPHAINLLDLICYRFEIEDIEKYPEIESECHEVRFPGGVVNEISRYIPIGLVACIEAYFRQVYADLIDYGDPYKQNAAEFSDIKFNIKTAISLERADLSIGDFISHLLPINSFEGIESTMTKLTGSNFSQALEREIENSKELQQTELLIGSEEDYIKRGYKIISGGLVVPTSQKLHRDMVCAIKDVFELRHRLCHEASPIMSDHDDAVISEAPGAVLRFLVVSEAVVERMLS
;
A
#
# COMPACT_ATOMS: atom_id res chain seq x y z
N MET A 1 -8.31 12.13 -49.79
CA MET A 1 -7.53 12.57 -48.61
C MET A 1 -7.65 11.46 -47.57
N ARG A 2 -6.65 10.58 -47.49
CA ARG A 2 -6.58 9.57 -46.42
C ARG A 2 -6.32 10.30 -45.10
N ASN A 3 -7.02 9.87 -44.05
CA ASN A 3 -7.05 10.52 -42.76
C ASN A 3 -5.64 10.63 -42.18
N ILE A 4 -5.13 11.86 -42.09
CA ILE A 4 -3.82 12.18 -41.49
C ILE A 4 -3.78 11.71 -40.02
N ILE A 5 -4.95 11.60 -39.38
CA ILE A 5 -5.12 11.04 -38.03
C ILE A 5 -4.73 9.55 -38.01
N ASP A 6 -5.14 8.76 -39.00
CA ASP A 6 -4.81 7.33 -39.06
C ASP A 6 -3.31 7.13 -39.35
N GLU A 7 -2.71 8.00 -40.16
CA GLU A 7 -1.27 7.97 -40.46
C GLU A 7 -0.40 8.41 -39.26
N ILE A 8 -0.92 9.30 -38.40
CA ILE A 8 -0.27 9.72 -37.15
C ILE A 8 -0.38 8.62 -36.09
N LEU A 9 -1.51 7.92 -36.02
CA LEU A 9 -1.71 6.77 -35.12
C LEU A 9 -0.85 5.56 -35.54
N GLU A 10 -0.71 5.31 -36.84
CA GLU A 10 0.18 4.24 -37.36
C GLU A 10 1.66 4.55 -37.13
N LYS A 11 2.09 5.82 -37.27
CA LYS A 11 3.51 6.20 -37.10
C LYS A 11 3.97 6.29 -35.64
N LYS A 12 3.07 6.50 -34.68
CA LYS A 12 3.40 6.57 -33.25
C LYS A 12 3.44 5.21 -32.54
N SER A 13 3.06 4.13 -33.22
CA SER A 13 3.14 2.75 -32.72
C SER A 13 4.56 2.15 -32.68
N ARG A 14 5.61 2.93 -32.97
CA ARG A 14 7.00 2.44 -33.04
C ARG A 14 7.90 3.21 -32.08
N ASN A 15 8.09 2.62 -30.89
CA ASN A 15 9.43 2.29 -30.37
C ASN A 15 9.42 1.51 -29.04
N ILE A 16 8.32 0.79 -28.76
CA ILE A 16 8.36 -0.53 -28.13
C ILE A 16 7.53 -1.43 -29.05
N PRO A 17 8.02 -2.58 -29.51
CA PRO A 17 7.25 -3.40 -30.43
C PRO A 17 5.92 -3.80 -29.77
N ILE A 18 4.78 -3.47 -30.39
CA ILE A 18 3.46 -4.00 -29.99
C ILE A 18 3.47 -5.54 -29.95
N THR A 19 4.43 -6.17 -30.64
CA THR A 19 4.68 -7.62 -30.61
C THR A 19 5.23 -8.15 -29.28
N ASP A 20 5.83 -7.32 -28.41
CA ASP A 20 6.24 -7.77 -27.06
C ASP A 20 5.04 -7.80 -26.08
N TRP A 21 4.05 -6.94 -26.29
CA TRP A 21 2.77 -6.97 -25.57
C TRP A 21 1.86 -8.13 -26.02
N LEU A 22 2.19 -8.75 -27.15
CA LEU A 22 1.46 -9.85 -27.78
C LEU A 22 2.18 -11.20 -27.63
N GLN A 23 3.24 -11.31 -26.82
CA GLN A 23 3.85 -12.60 -26.48
C GLN A 23 2.86 -13.39 -25.61
N PRO A 24 2.13 -14.41 -26.13
CA PRO A 24 1.06 -15.09 -25.40
C PRO A 24 1.59 -16.02 -24.31
N SER A 25 2.91 -16.10 -24.15
CA SER A 25 3.62 -17.09 -23.35
C SER A 25 4.13 -16.56 -22.01
N ARG A 26 4.12 -15.24 -21.79
CA ARG A 26 4.38 -14.66 -20.46
C ARG A 26 3.05 -14.21 -19.87
N PRO A 27 2.71 -14.61 -18.63
CA PRO A 27 1.64 -13.97 -17.90
C PRO A 27 1.87 -12.46 -17.98
N ARG A 28 0.88 -11.68 -18.41
CA ARG A 28 0.99 -10.22 -18.52
C ARG A 28 1.35 -9.59 -17.17
N TRP A 29 1.10 -10.31 -16.08
CA TRP A 29 1.62 -10.06 -14.74
C TRP A 29 3.15 -9.96 -14.67
N ASP A 30 3.92 -10.72 -15.44
CA ASP A 30 5.39 -10.59 -15.49
C ASP A 30 5.84 -9.22 -16.04
N LEU A 31 4.99 -8.51 -16.79
CA LEU A 31 5.27 -7.16 -17.29
C LEU A 31 4.92 -6.08 -16.25
N VAL A 32 3.92 -6.34 -15.40
CA VAL A 32 3.45 -5.47 -14.31
C VAL A 32 4.29 -5.67 -13.05
N SER A 33 4.56 -6.90 -12.66
CA SER A 33 5.47 -7.29 -11.57
C SER A 33 6.90 -6.80 -11.83
N ASN A 34 7.35 -6.71 -13.10
CA ASN A 34 8.62 -6.06 -13.44
C ASN A 34 8.60 -4.54 -13.22
N ARG A 35 7.43 -3.88 -13.23
CA ARG A 35 7.28 -2.46 -12.84
C ARG A 35 7.17 -2.32 -11.32
N ILE A 36 6.41 -3.19 -10.65
CA ILE A 36 6.26 -3.23 -9.19
C ILE A 36 7.58 -3.58 -8.49
N SER A 37 8.33 -4.57 -8.99
CA SER A 37 9.70 -4.88 -8.55
C SER A 37 10.74 -3.81 -8.92
N ARG A 38 10.44 -2.95 -9.91
CA ARG A 38 11.22 -1.74 -10.23
C ARG A 38 10.79 -0.52 -9.44
N ILE A 39 9.68 -0.57 -8.69
CA ILE A 39 9.42 0.38 -7.62
C ILE A 39 10.50 0.08 -6.56
N ARG A 40 11.65 0.73 -6.72
CA ARG A 40 12.71 0.77 -5.69
C ARG A 40 12.12 1.18 -4.33
N ALA A 41 10.95 1.85 -4.31
CA ALA A 41 10.25 2.22 -3.10
C ALA A 41 9.60 1.05 -2.34
N ILE A 42 9.25 -0.11 -2.89
CA ILE A 42 8.68 -1.20 -2.05
C ILE A 42 9.78 -1.85 -1.21
N PRO A 43 10.94 -2.28 -1.77
CA PRO A 43 12.06 -2.71 -0.94
C PRO A 43 12.63 -1.59 -0.07
N HIS A 44 12.62 -0.32 -0.49
CA HIS A 44 13.07 0.78 0.38
C HIS A 44 12.04 1.16 1.44
N ALA A 45 10.74 1.04 1.17
CA ALA A 45 9.69 1.20 2.15
C ALA A 45 9.72 0.04 3.12
N ILE A 46 9.85 -1.20 2.65
CA ILE A 46 10.09 -2.39 3.47
C ILE A 46 11.36 -2.20 4.28
N ASN A 47 12.49 -1.77 3.70
CA ASN A 47 13.71 -1.51 4.48
C ASN A 47 13.55 -0.34 5.45
N LEU A 48 12.79 0.71 5.12
CA LEU A 48 12.53 1.85 6.00
C LEU A 48 11.57 1.44 7.13
N LEU A 49 10.53 0.67 6.80
CA LEU A 49 9.56 0.08 7.70
C LEU A 49 10.25 -0.94 8.61
N ASP A 50 11.09 -1.80 8.07
CA ASP A 50 11.93 -2.74 8.79
C ASP A 50 12.92 -1.99 9.68
N LEU A 51 13.53 -0.90 9.23
CA LEU A 51 14.42 -0.06 10.06
C LEU A 51 13.64 0.66 11.18
N ILE A 52 12.41 1.10 10.90
CA ILE A 52 11.51 1.70 11.90
C ILE A 52 11.07 0.62 12.90
N CYS A 53 10.71 -0.57 12.44
CA CYS A 53 10.35 -1.72 13.29
C CYS A 53 11.56 -2.22 14.11
N TYR A 54 12.76 -2.27 13.52
CA TYR A 54 14.01 -2.66 14.20
C TYR A 54 14.36 -1.68 15.31
N ARG A 55 13.99 -0.40 15.18
CA ARG A 55 14.21 0.62 16.22
C ARG A 55 13.42 0.32 17.51
N PHE A 56 12.35 -0.48 17.45
CA PHE A 56 11.53 -0.85 18.61
C PHE A 56 11.88 -2.23 19.21
N GLU A 57 12.71 -3.04 18.55
CA GLU A 57 13.15 -4.35 19.09
C GLU A 57 14.56 -4.31 19.74
N ILE A 58 15.20 -3.14 19.81
CA ILE A 58 16.47 -2.96 20.56
C ILE A 58 16.22 -2.90 22.08
N GLU A 59 15.40 -3.81 22.60
CA GLU A 59 15.35 -4.12 24.03
C GLU A 59 16.12 -5.43 24.35
N ASP A 60 16.46 -6.24 23.34
CA ASP A 60 17.09 -7.57 23.51
C ASP A 60 18.54 -7.67 22.97
N ILE A 61 19.38 -6.63 23.17
CA ILE A 61 20.82 -6.70 22.85
C ILE A 61 21.55 -7.83 23.63
N GLU A 62 21.00 -8.27 24.77
CA GLU A 62 21.58 -9.32 25.61
C GLU A 62 21.77 -10.67 24.89
N LYS A 63 21.08 -10.89 23.77
CA LYS A 63 21.09 -12.17 23.03
C LYS A 63 22.24 -12.34 22.04
N TYR A 64 22.99 -11.27 21.73
CA TYR A 64 24.05 -11.26 20.72
C TYR A 64 25.30 -10.49 21.18
N PRO A 65 26.12 -11.06 22.08
CA PRO A 65 27.29 -10.38 22.68
C PRO A 65 28.36 -9.97 21.65
N GLU A 66 28.33 -10.56 20.44
CA GLU A 66 29.28 -10.26 19.37
C GLU A 66 28.96 -8.93 18.66
N ILE A 67 27.67 -8.54 18.63
CA ILE A 67 27.18 -7.28 18.05
C ILE A 67 27.40 -6.10 19.03
N GLU A 68 27.40 -6.41 20.33
CA GLU A 68 27.59 -5.46 21.44
C GLU A 68 28.96 -4.74 21.37
N SER A 69 29.98 -5.37 20.77
CA SER A 69 31.33 -4.81 20.69
C SER A 69 31.52 -3.73 19.61
N GLU A 70 30.61 -3.62 18.64
CA GLU A 70 30.68 -2.66 17.53
C GLU A 70 29.44 -1.75 17.41
N CYS A 71 28.32 -2.07 18.08
CA CYS A 71 27.16 -1.20 18.13
C CYS A 71 27.36 -0.07 19.15
N HIS A 72 27.80 1.09 18.68
CA HIS A 72 27.68 2.31 19.46
C HIS A 72 26.20 2.71 19.60
N GLU A 73 25.68 2.72 20.82
CA GLU A 73 24.34 3.24 21.11
C GLU A 73 24.27 4.72 20.69
N VAL A 74 23.69 5.00 19.52
CA VAL A 74 23.49 6.37 19.04
C VAL A 74 22.27 6.94 19.74
N ARG A 75 22.49 7.63 20.87
CA ARG A 75 21.42 8.37 21.54
C ARG A 75 21.15 9.68 20.80
N PHE A 76 19.96 9.76 20.22
CA PHE A 76 19.46 11.02 19.67
C PHE A 76 18.84 11.87 20.79
N PRO A 77 19.00 13.20 20.76
CA PRO A 77 18.23 14.08 21.62
C PRO A 77 16.73 13.84 21.43
N GLY A 78 15.93 13.91 22.50
CA GLY A 78 14.48 13.63 22.43
C GLY A 78 13.74 14.47 21.39
N GLY A 79 14.15 15.72 21.18
CA GLY A 79 13.60 16.57 20.12
C GLY A 79 13.87 16.04 18.69
N VAL A 80 15.01 15.39 18.47
CA VAL A 80 15.35 14.77 17.18
C VAL A 80 14.53 13.49 16.97
N VAL A 81 14.35 12.68 18.01
CA VAL A 81 13.49 11.47 17.94
C VAL A 81 12.06 11.88 17.59
N ASN A 82 11.50 12.84 18.31
CA ASN A 82 10.14 13.35 18.08
C ASN A 82 9.98 13.89 16.65
N GLU A 83 10.95 14.69 16.17
CA GLU A 83 10.91 15.22 14.82
C GLU A 83 10.98 14.10 13.75
N ILE A 84 11.84 13.10 13.92
CA ILE A 84 11.90 11.94 13.01
C ILE A 84 10.58 11.16 13.01
N SER A 85 9.99 10.93 14.18
CA SER A 85 8.73 10.20 14.33
C SER A 85 7.58 10.82 13.53
N ARG A 86 7.56 12.15 13.38
CA ARG A 86 6.56 12.86 12.55
C ARG A 86 6.63 12.52 11.06
N TYR A 87 7.81 12.12 10.54
CA TYR A 87 7.95 11.75 9.13
C TYR A 87 7.47 10.33 8.84
N ILE A 88 7.30 9.48 9.86
CA ILE A 88 6.84 8.10 9.70
C ILE A 88 5.45 8.06 9.02
N PRO A 89 4.37 8.66 9.59
CA PRO A 89 3.05 8.61 8.96
C PRO A 89 3.02 9.28 7.57
N ILE A 90 3.84 10.31 7.35
CA ILE A 90 4.00 10.94 6.03
C ILE A 90 4.57 9.93 5.01
N GLY A 91 5.63 9.22 5.41
CA GLY A 91 6.25 8.16 4.60
C GLY A 91 5.28 7.00 4.33
N LEU A 92 4.54 6.55 5.34
CA LEU A 92 3.53 5.50 5.22
C LEU A 92 2.45 5.87 4.20
N VAL A 93 1.84 7.07 4.33
CA VAL A 93 0.86 7.57 3.36
C VAL A 93 1.45 7.64 1.96
N ALA A 94 2.69 8.14 1.82
CA ALA A 94 3.34 8.23 0.51
C ALA A 94 3.53 6.84 -0.15
N CYS A 95 3.83 5.80 0.64
CA CYS A 95 3.95 4.43 0.14
C CYS A 95 2.59 3.91 -0.35
N ILE A 96 1.53 4.09 0.43
CA ILE A 96 0.17 3.70 0.05
C ILE A 96 -0.26 4.44 -1.22
N GLU A 97 -0.06 5.76 -1.27
CA GLU A 97 -0.42 6.57 -2.41
C GLU A 97 0.33 6.17 -3.68
N ALA A 98 1.64 5.94 -3.59
CA ALA A 98 2.46 5.52 -4.71
C ALA A 98 2.03 4.13 -5.23
N TYR A 99 1.81 3.18 -4.32
CA TYR A 99 1.38 1.84 -4.65
C TYR A 99 0.03 1.83 -5.39
N PHE A 100 -1.02 2.38 -4.78
CA PHE A 100 -2.36 2.33 -5.39
C PHE A 100 -2.45 3.14 -6.67
N ARG A 101 -1.69 4.24 -6.82
CA ARG A 101 -1.62 4.99 -8.07
C ARG A 101 -1.08 4.13 -9.21
N GLN A 102 -0.07 3.30 -8.93
CA GLN A 102 0.46 2.36 -9.89
C GLN A 102 -0.55 1.25 -10.21
N VAL A 103 -1.16 0.64 -9.18
CA VAL A 103 -2.18 -0.40 -9.34
C VAL A 103 -3.33 0.09 -10.23
N TYR A 104 -3.83 1.31 -10.00
CA TYR A 104 -4.91 1.87 -10.82
C TYR A 104 -4.49 2.04 -12.27
N ALA A 105 -3.28 2.56 -12.49
CA ALA A 105 -2.76 2.74 -13.84
C ALA A 105 -2.66 1.39 -14.57
N ASP A 106 -2.09 0.38 -13.89
CA ASP A 106 -1.89 -0.95 -14.46
C ASP A 106 -3.22 -1.66 -14.74
N LEU A 107 -4.21 -1.57 -13.85
CA LEU A 107 -5.55 -2.11 -14.09
C LEU A 107 -6.22 -1.45 -15.31
N ILE A 108 -6.17 -0.13 -15.43
CA ILE A 108 -6.78 0.60 -16.53
C ILE A 108 -6.08 0.30 -17.87
N ASP A 109 -4.75 0.21 -17.85
CA ASP A 109 -3.96 -0.15 -19.03
C ASP A 109 -4.06 -1.63 -19.39
N TYR A 110 -4.42 -2.50 -18.43
CA TYR A 110 -4.75 -3.90 -18.71
C TYR A 110 -5.86 -4.00 -19.75
N GLY A 111 -6.87 -3.12 -19.64
CA GLY A 111 -7.96 -2.98 -20.61
C GLY A 111 -9.30 -3.31 -19.99
N ASP A 112 -10.20 -3.88 -20.78
CA ASP A 112 -11.54 -4.24 -20.31
C ASP A 112 -11.47 -5.45 -19.36
N PRO A 113 -12.30 -5.50 -18.29
CA PRO A 113 -13.39 -4.56 -17.98
C PRO A 113 -12.95 -3.28 -17.24
N TYR A 114 -11.72 -3.23 -16.71
CA TYR A 114 -11.25 -2.14 -15.85
C TYR A 114 -11.29 -0.76 -16.51
N LYS A 115 -10.94 -0.68 -17.80
CA LYS A 115 -10.99 0.57 -18.58
C LYS A 115 -12.42 1.09 -18.74
N GLN A 116 -13.39 0.21 -18.97
CA GLN A 116 -14.81 0.61 -19.04
C GLN A 116 -15.30 1.09 -17.68
N ASN A 117 -14.97 0.36 -16.62
CA ASN A 117 -15.33 0.76 -15.25
C ASN A 117 -14.70 2.11 -14.85
N ALA A 118 -13.48 2.39 -15.31
CA ALA A 118 -12.81 3.68 -15.12
C ALA A 118 -13.53 4.84 -15.81
N ALA A 119 -14.22 4.60 -16.92
CA ALA A 119 -15.00 5.63 -17.62
C ALA A 119 -16.25 6.05 -16.84
N GLU A 120 -16.73 5.23 -15.91
CA GLU A 120 -17.91 5.54 -15.09
C GLU A 120 -17.62 6.53 -13.96
N PHE A 121 -16.36 6.92 -13.73
CA PHE A 121 -16.01 7.95 -12.74
C PHE A 121 -16.46 9.34 -13.24
N SER A 122 -17.71 9.68 -12.95
CA SER A 122 -18.23 11.03 -13.00
C SER A 122 -17.55 11.87 -11.92
N ASP A 123 -17.10 13.09 -12.24
CA ASP A 123 -16.46 14.07 -11.33
C ASP A 123 -14.93 14.04 -11.21
N ILE A 124 -14.25 13.52 -12.23
CA ILE A 124 -12.80 13.72 -12.34
C ILE A 124 -12.49 15.21 -12.62
N LYS A 125 -11.95 15.91 -11.61
CA LYS A 125 -11.52 17.31 -11.74
C LYS A 125 -10.22 17.40 -12.56
N PHE A 126 -10.33 17.87 -13.80
CA PHE A 126 -9.20 18.07 -14.70
C PHE A 126 -8.31 19.22 -14.23
N ASN A 127 -7.03 18.94 -13.94
CA ASN A 127 -6.03 19.97 -13.66
C ASN A 127 -5.24 20.27 -14.95
N ILE A 128 -5.05 21.56 -15.25
CA ILE A 128 -4.28 22.07 -16.40
C ILE A 128 -2.86 21.47 -16.42
N LYS A 129 -2.23 21.28 -15.24
CA LYS A 129 -0.90 20.66 -15.14
C LYS A 129 -0.88 19.23 -15.70
N THR A 130 -1.94 18.46 -15.44
CA THR A 130 -2.08 17.07 -15.92
C THR A 130 -2.32 17.03 -17.44
N ALA A 131 -3.06 18.01 -17.98
CA ALA A 131 -3.26 18.17 -19.42
C ALA A 131 -1.96 18.53 -20.17
N ILE A 132 -1.10 19.37 -19.58
CA ILE A 132 0.21 19.74 -20.15
C ILE A 132 1.16 18.52 -20.16
N SER A 133 1.10 17.65 -19.15
CA SER A 133 1.93 16.44 -19.10
C SER A 133 1.55 15.41 -20.17
N LEU A 134 0.27 15.33 -20.56
CA LEU A 134 -0.22 14.48 -21.66
C LEU A 134 0.40 14.87 -23.01
N GLU A 135 0.68 16.15 -23.25
CA GLU A 135 1.27 16.64 -24.50
C GLU A 135 2.69 16.09 -24.72
N ARG A 136 3.40 15.71 -23.64
CA ARG A 136 4.79 15.25 -23.69
C ARG A 136 4.97 13.77 -24.03
N ALA A 137 3.89 13.03 -24.31
CA ALA A 137 3.86 11.65 -24.85
C ALA A 137 4.45 10.51 -23.99
N ASP A 138 4.89 10.77 -22.76
CA ASP A 138 5.52 9.76 -21.89
C ASP A 138 4.55 9.07 -20.89
N LEU A 139 3.25 9.39 -20.93
CA LEU A 139 2.26 8.87 -19.97
C LEU A 139 1.21 7.99 -20.64
N SER A 140 0.90 6.84 -20.04
CA SER A 140 -0.22 6.01 -20.47
C SER A 140 -1.59 6.62 -20.08
N ILE A 141 -2.67 6.05 -20.59
CA ILE A 141 -4.03 6.44 -20.17
C ILE A 141 -4.25 6.08 -18.70
N GLY A 142 -3.79 4.90 -18.28
CA GLY A 142 -3.80 4.49 -16.89
C GLY A 142 -3.04 5.47 -15.99
N ASP A 143 -1.83 5.87 -16.37
CA ASP A 143 -1.03 6.86 -15.64
C ASP A 143 -1.80 8.18 -15.50
N PHE A 144 -2.45 8.63 -16.57
CA PHE A 144 -3.22 9.87 -16.53
C PHE A 144 -4.42 9.76 -15.59
N ILE A 145 -5.23 8.71 -15.71
CA ILE A 145 -6.46 8.55 -14.93
C ILE A 145 -6.13 8.28 -13.45
N SER A 146 -5.11 7.49 -13.14
CA SER A 146 -4.75 7.16 -11.76
C SER A 146 -4.40 8.38 -10.90
N HIS A 147 -3.85 9.45 -11.51
CA HIS A 147 -3.58 10.71 -10.82
C HIS A 147 -4.83 11.51 -10.44
N LEU A 148 -5.98 11.15 -11.01
CA LEU A 148 -7.25 11.83 -10.81
C LEU A 148 -8.16 11.09 -9.83
N LEU A 149 -7.84 9.83 -9.55
CA LEU A 149 -8.60 8.98 -8.64
C LEU A 149 -8.23 9.30 -7.17
N PRO A 150 -9.18 9.17 -6.23
CA PRO A 150 -8.95 9.47 -4.82
C PRO A 150 -8.07 8.39 -4.16
N ILE A 151 -6.97 8.81 -3.53
CA ILE A 151 -6.02 7.94 -2.80
C ILE A 151 -5.66 8.55 -1.42
N ASN A 152 -6.41 9.57 -0.98
CA ASN A 152 -6.13 10.34 0.22
C ASN A 152 -6.82 9.78 1.49
N SER A 153 -7.50 8.64 1.38
CA SER A 153 -8.07 7.90 2.51
C SER A 153 -8.27 6.43 2.14
N PHE A 154 -8.51 5.58 3.14
CA PHE A 154 -8.88 4.19 2.92
C PHE A 154 -10.18 4.06 2.11
N GLU A 155 -11.19 4.87 2.40
CA GLU A 155 -12.49 4.87 1.69
C GLU A 155 -12.32 5.28 0.22
N GLY A 156 -11.43 6.24 -0.07
CA GLY A 156 -11.09 6.61 -1.44
C GLY A 156 -10.48 5.44 -2.19
N ILE A 157 -9.57 4.71 -1.54
CA ILE A 157 -8.93 3.53 -2.11
C ILE A 157 -9.94 2.40 -2.33
N GLU A 158 -10.73 2.08 -1.32
CA GLU A 158 -11.72 1.01 -1.35
C GLU A 158 -12.78 1.26 -2.42
N SER A 159 -13.36 2.45 -2.45
CA SER A 159 -14.38 2.79 -3.44
C SER A 159 -13.83 2.77 -4.87
N THR A 160 -12.60 3.25 -5.06
CA THR A 160 -11.93 3.24 -6.37
C THR A 160 -11.65 1.81 -6.84
N MET A 161 -11.04 0.98 -5.98
CA MET A 161 -10.76 -0.42 -6.30
C MET A 161 -12.04 -1.21 -6.54
N THR A 162 -13.05 -1.01 -5.70
CA THR A 162 -14.35 -1.68 -5.85
C THR A 162 -15.00 -1.34 -7.19
N LYS A 163 -14.94 -0.07 -7.59
CA LYS A 163 -15.48 0.37 -8.88
C LYS A 163 -14.66 -0.14 -10.05
N LEU A 164 -13.33 0.01 -10.03
CA LEU A 164 -12.46 -0.46 -11.11
C LEU A 164 -12.60 -1.96 -11.35
N THR A 165 -12.69 -2.76 -10.27
CA THR A 165 -12.72 -4.22 -10.36
C THR A 165 -14.15 -4.78 -10.52
N GLY A 166 -15.19 -3.98 -10.23
CA GLY A 166 -16.58 -4.44 -10.21
C GLY A 166 -16.90 -5.40 -9.06
N SER A 167 -16.04 -5.47 -8.04
CA SER A 167 -16.17 -6.39 -6.90
C SER A 167 -15.81 -5.69 -5.58
N ASN A 168 -16.40 -6.09 -4.46
CA ASN A 168 -16.11 -5.42 -3.18
C ASN A 168 -14.66 -5.69 -2.73
N PHE A 169 -13.81 -4.65 -2.74
CA PHE A 169 -12.39 -4.76 -2.45
C PHE A 169 -12.12 -5.15 -0.99
N SER A 170 -12.88 -4.61 -0.04
CA SER A 170 -12.74 -4.95 1.39
C SER A 170 -13.01 -6.43 1.66
N GLN A 171 -14.04 -7.01 1.02
CA GLN A 171 -14.31 -8.44 1.10
C GLN A 171 -13.22 -9.28 0.43
N ALA A 172 -12.62 -8.78 -0.67
CA ALA A 172 -11.50 -9.45 -1.31
C ALA A 172 -10.28 -9.50 -0.38
N LEU A 173 -9.96 -8.40 0.31
CA LEU A 173 -8.90 -8.36 1.32
C LEU A 173 -9.17 -9.34 2.47
N GLU A 174 -10.38 -9.38 3.00
CA GLU A 174 -10.74 -10.28 4.10
C GLU A 174 -10.57 -11.76 3.71
N ARG A 175 -11.04 -12.14 2.51
CA ARG A 175 -10.85 -13.48 1.95
C ARG A 175 -9.38 -13.81 1.73
N GLU A 176 -8.60 -12.83 1.28
CA GLU A 176 -7.17 -12.98 1.08
C GLU A 176 -6.44 -13.29 2.39
N ILE A 177 -6.77 -12.55 3.45
CA ILE A 177 -6.24 -12.77 4.80
C ILE A 177 -6.62 -14.16 5.31
N GLU A 178 -7.85 -14.62 5.04
CA GLU A 178 -8.29 -15.97 5.43
C GLU A 178 -7.49 -17.08 4.72
N ASN A 179 -7.16 -16.88 3.44
CA ASN A 179 -6.38 -17.83 2.66
C ASN A 179 -4.89 -17.84 3.07
N SER A 180 -4.38 -16.72 3.57
CA SER A 180 -2.97 -16.50 3.87
C SER A 180 -2.61 -16.88 5.32
N LYS A 181 -2.24 -18.15 5.54
CA LYS A 181 -1.85 -18.67 6.85
C LYS A 181 -0.61 -17.99 7.47
N GLU A 182 0.27 -17.45 6.63
CA GLU A 182 1.53 -16.81 7.06
C GLU A 182 1.33 -15.42 7.68
N LEU A 183 0.16 -14.79 7.48
CA LEU A 183 -0.13 -13.46 8.01
C LEU A 183 -0.63 -13.48 9.46
N GLN A 184 -0.93 -14.66 10.02
CA GLN A 184 -1.46 -14.84 11.36
C GLN A 184 -0.32 -14.99 12.37
N GLN A 185 0.06 -13.89 13.02
CA GLN A 185 1.01 -13.92 14.14
C GLN A 185 0.35 -14.57 15.38
N THR A 186 1.09 -15.42 16.08
CA THR A 186 0.64 -16.05 17.33
C THR A 186 1.00 -15.19 18.53
N GLU A 187 0.05 -14.95 19.42
CA GLU A 187 0.27 -14.28 20.71
C GLU A 187 0.06 -15.27 21.86
N LEU A 188 0.69 -14.99 23.02
CA LEU A 188 0.45 -15.75 24.23
C LEU A 188 -0.88 -15.31 24.86
N LEU A 189 -1.71 -16.26 25.28
CA LEU A 189 -2.92 -15.97 26.03
C LEU A 189 -2.53 -15.45 27.43
N ILE A 190 -2.64 -14.13 27.62
CA ILE A 190 -2.44 -13.48 28.91
C ILE A 190 -3.79 -12.96 29.40
N GLY A 191 -4.48 -13.74 30.23
CA GLY A 191 -5.80 -13.39 30.78
C GLY A 191 -6.86 -14.45 30.49
N SER A 192 -8.14 -14.02 30.47
CA SER A 192 -9.24 -14.94 30.24
C SER A 192 -9.43 -15.25 28.74
N GLU A 193 -9.78 -16.50 28.43
CA GLU A 193 -10.11 -16.93 27.07
C GLU A 193 -11.26 -16.11 26.46
N GLU A 194 -12.26 -15.77 27.27
CA GLU A 194 -13.43 -15.02 26.83
C GLU A 194 -13.07 -13.62 26.32
N ASP A 195 -12.10 -12.95 26.95
CA ASP A 195 -11.68 -11.60 26.54
C ASP A 195 -11.01 -11.62 25.17
N TYR A 196 -10.18 -12.62 24.90
CA TYR A 196 -9.52 -12.78 23.61
C TYR A 196 -10.51 -13.11 22.50
N ILE A 197 -11.46 -14.01 22.76
CA ILE A 197 -12.52 -14.32 21.79
C ILE A 197 -13.33 -13.07 21.46
N LYS A 198 -13.71 -12.27 22.47
CA LYS A 198 -14.43 -10.98 22.27
C LYS A 198 -13.60 -9.97 21.46
N ARG A 199 -12.28 -9.98 21.63
CA ARG A 199 -11.34 -9.15 20.86
C ARG A 199 -11.09 -9.69 19.45
N GLY A 200 -11.67 -10.83 19.07
CA GLY A 200 -11.56 -11.41 17.73
C GLY A 200 -10.36 -12.33 17.56
N TYR A 201 -9.89 -12.96 18.63
CA TYR A 201 -8.86 -13.99 18.57
C TYR A 201 -9.46 -15.40 18.59
N LYS A 202 -8.75 -16.35 17.99
CA LYS A 202 -9.00 -17.77 18.07
C LYS A 202 -7.93 -18.42 18.94
N ILE A 203 -8.36 -19.26 19.88
CA ILE A 203 -7.46 -20.00 20.75
C ILE A 203 -6.93 -21.22 19.99
N ILE A 204 -5.63 -21.43 20.08
CA ILE A 204 -4.93 -22.59 19.56
C ILE A 204 -4.26 -23.35 20.72
N SER A 205 -3.84 -24.59 20.45
CA SER A 205 -3.23 -25.45 21.47
C SER A 205 -1.99 -24.81 22.09
N GLY A 206 -1.80 -25.02 23.40
CA GLY A 206 -0.62 -24.55 24.12
C GLY A 206 -0.74 -23.15 24.73
N GLY A 207 -1.96 -22.64 24.92
CA GLY A 207 -2.17 -21.31 25.51
C GLY A 207 -1.79 -20.18 24.56
N LEU A 208 -1.79 -20.45 23.25
CA LEU A 208 -1.53 -19.46 22.21
C LEU A 208 -2.86 -19.01 21.59
N VAL A 209 -2.88 -17.80 21.08
CA VAL A 209 -4.00 -17.25 20.33
C VAL A 209 -3.53 -16.72 18.99
N VAL A 210 -4.42 -16.73 18.00
CA VAL A 210 -4.19 -16.11 16.69
C VAL A 210 -5.33 -15.15 16.38
N PRO A 211 -5.04 -13.97 15.82
CA PRO A 211 -6.10 -13.06 15.42
C PRO A 211 -6.91 -13.69 14.28
N THR A 212 -8.23 -13.53 14.32
CA THR A 212 -9.10 -13.95 13.20
C THR A 212 -8.85 -13.09 11.96
N SER A 213 -9.20 -13.58 10.77
CA SER A 213 -9.13 -12.79 9.53
C SER A 213 -9.91 -11.48 9.65
N GLN A 214 -11.08 -11.51 10.28
CA GLN A 214 -11.89 -10.33 10.59
C GLN A 214 -11.16 -9.32 11.49
N LYS A 215 -10.50 -9.81 12.54
CA LYS A 215 -9.70 -8.95 13.41
C LYS A 215 -8.55 -8.32 12.65
N LEU A 216 -7.76 -9.13 11.93
CA LEU A 216 -6.62 -8.65 11.14
C LEU A 216 -7.06 -7.61 10.10
N HIS A 217 -8.14 -7.88 9.37
CA HIS A 217 -8.69 -6.92 8.41
C HIS A 217 -9.11 -5.62 9.11
N ARG A 218 -9.82 -5.71 10.24
CA ARG A 218 -10.23 -4.52 11.01
C ARG A 218 -9.03 -3.70 11.49
N ASP A 219 -8.06 -4.34 12.14
CA ASP A 219 -6.89 -3.68 12.70
C ASP A 219 -6.08 -3.00 11.60
N MET A 220 -5.91 -3.69 10.47
CA MET A 220 -5.28 -3.15 9.27
C MET A 220 -6.01 -1.90 8.77
N VAL A 221 -7.32 -1.97 8.56
CA VAL A 221 -8.13 -0.84 8.10
C VAL A 221 -8.07 0.34 9.08
N CYS A 222 -8.16 0.08 10.39
CA CYS A 222 -8.03 1.10 11.43
C CYS A 222 -6.67 1.80 11.35
N ALA A 223 -5.57 1.03 11.30
CA ALA A 223 -4.23 1.60 11.21
C ALA A 223 -4.02 2.45 9.95
N ILE A 224 -4.57 2.05 8.79
CA ILE A 224 -4.51 2.88 7.57
C ILE A 224 -5.22 4.22 7.79
N LYS A 225 -6.42 4.21 8.39
CA LYS A 225 -7.18 5.43 8.66
C LYS A 225 -6.42 6.35 9.62
N ASP A 226 -5.90 5.79 10.72
CA ASP A 226 -5.16 6.53 11.73
C ASP A 226 -3.91 7.19 11.12
N VAL A 227 -3.21 6.49 10.22
CA VAL A 227 -2.05 7.03 9.49
C VAL A 227 -2.44 8.19 8.57
N PHE A 228 -3.54 8.08 7.82
CA PHE A 228 -4.03 9.19 6.99
C PHE A 228 -4.43 10.41 7.82
N GLU A 229 -5.12 10.19 8.94
CA GLU A 229 -5.52 11.25 9.87
C GLU A 229 -4.30 11.92 10.52
N LEU A 230 -3.36 11.12 11.03
CA LEU A 230 -2.13 11.62 11.63
C LEU A 230 -1.30 12.42 10.63
N ARG A 231 -1.14 11.93 9.39
CA ARG A 231 -0.48 12.70 8.30
C ARG A 231 -1.23 13.99 8.00
N HIS A 232 -2.56 14.00 8.02
CA HIS A 232 -3.33 15.22 7.80
C HIS A 232 -3.02 16.26 8.89
N ARG A 233 -3.11 15.87 10.16
CA ARG A 233 -2.80 16.74 11.29
C ARG A 233 -1.36 17.26 11.23
N LEU A 234 -0.38 16.36 11.07
CA LEU A 234 1.03 16.72 11.06
C LEU A 234 1.42 17.68 9.93
N CYS A 235 0.78 17.57 8.76
CA CYS A 235 1.07 18.45 7.63
C CYS A 235 0.31 19.78 7.65
N HIS A 236 -0.87 19.84 8.27
CA HIS A 236 -1.80 20.98 8.10
C HIS A 236 -2.14 21.72 9.40
N GLU A 237 -1.86 21.16 10.57
CA GLU A 237 -2.05 21.85 11.84
C GLU A 237 -0.81 22.69 12.20
N ALA A 238 -1.03 23.89 12.74
CA ALA A 238 0.06 24.73 13.23
C ALA A 238 0.57 24.17 14.56
N SER A 239 1.80 23.67 14.58
CA SER A 239 2.47 23.10 15.77
C SER A 239 1.72 21.92 16.41
N PRO A 240 1.57 20.79 15.69
CA PRO A 240 0.91 19.61 16.24
C PRO A 240 1.73 19.05 17.41
N ILE A 241 1.09 18.95 18.56
CA ILE A 241 1.62 18.26 19.73
C ILE A 241 1.26 16.79 19.55
N MET A 242 2.28 15.93 19.53
CA MET A 242 2.05 14.48 19.45
C MET A 242 1.42 14.00 20.76
N SER A 243 0.36 13.21 20.62
CA SER A 243 -0.32 12.55 21.74
C SER A 243 0.21 11.13 21.97
N ASP A 244 -0.08 10.52 23.13
CA ASP A 244 0.24 9.10 23.39
C ASP A 244 -0.40 8.17 22.34
N HIS A 245 -1.55 8.56 21.79
CA HIS A 245 -2.19 7.84 20.70
C HIS A 245 -1.38 7.96 19.39
N ASP A 246 -0.75 9.10 19.12
CA ASP A 246 0.08 9.30 17.93
C ASP A 246 1.34 8.43 18.00
N ASP A 247 1.93 8.29 19.19
CA ASP A 247 3.07 7.40 19.43
C ASP A 247 2.69 5.93 19.19
N ALA A 248 1.51 5.51 19.66
CA ALA A 248 1.00 4.16 19.39
C ALA A 248 0.80 3.91 17.89
N VAL A 249 0.20 4.87 17.16
CA VAL A 249 0.03 4.78 15.70
C VAL A 249 1.39 4.67 15.00
N ILE A 250 2.39 5.46 15.41
CA ILE A 250 3.73 5.44 14.82
C ILE A 250 4.43 4.11 15.05
N SER A 251 4.24 3.50 16.22
CA SER A 251 4.83 2.21 16.57
C SER A 251 4.15 1.04 15.84
N GLU A 252 2.82 1.03 15.77
CA GLU A 252 2.05 -0.15 15.34
C GLU A 252 1.68 -0.13 13.85
N ALA A 253 1.42 1.07 13.29
CA ALA A 253 0.93 1.18 11.93
C ALA A 253 1.91 0.72 10.83
N PRO A 254 3.25 0.83 10.96
CA PRO A 254 4.19 0.29 9.97
C PRO A 254 3.89 -1.16 9.55
N GLY A 255 3.71 -2.05 10.52
CA GLY A 255 3.41 -3.46 10.26
C GLY A 255 2.03 -3.68 9.64
N ALA A 256 1.03 -2.89 10.06
CA ALA A 256 -0.31 -2.95 9.48
C ALA A 256 -0.35 -2.42 8.04
N VAL A 257 0.36 -1.34 7.73
CA VAL A 257 0.51 -0.78 6.38
C VAL A 257 1.21 -1.77 5.47
N LEU A 258 2.30 -2.40 5.93
CA LEU A 258 3.00 -3.41 5.15
C LEU A 258 2.07 -4.58 4.81
N ARG A 259 1.36 -5.11 5.81
CA ARG A 259 0.37 -6.17 5.61
C ARG A 259 -0.70 -5.75 4.61
N PHE A 260 -1.20 -4.52 4.70
CA PHE A 260 -2.19 -4.00 3.76
C PHE A 260 -1.70 -4.01 2.32
N LEU A 261 -0.47 -3.55 2.07
CA LEU A 261 0.10 -3.53 0.73
C LEU A 261 0.31 -4.96 0.19
N VAL A 262 0.83 -5.87 1.03
CA VAL A 262 1.06 -7.27 0.64
C VAL A 262 -0.24 -8.00 0.32
N VAL A 263 -1.27 -7.84 1.17
CA VAL A 263 -2.59 -8.44 0.94
C VAL A 263 -3.25 -7.83 -0.30
N SER A 264 -3.14 -6.51 -0.48
CA SER A 264 -3.66 -5.84 -1.68
C SER A 264 -3.01 -6.35 -2.95
N GLU A 265 -1.69 -6.59 -2.93
CA GLU A 265 -0.95 -7.16 -4.05
C GLU A 265 -1.46 -8.56 -4.39
N ALA A 266 -1.59 -9.44 -3.39
CA ALA A 266 -2.13 -10.78 -3.60
C ALA A 266 -3.56 -10.77 -4.17
N VAL A 267 -4.40 -9.82 -3.74
CA VAL A 267 -5.74 -9.62 -4.31
C VAL A 267 -5.65 -9.23 -5.79
N VAL A 268 -4.80 -8.25 -6.12
CA VAL A 268 -4.61 -7.78 -7.50
C VAL A 268 -4.07 -8.90 -8.40
N GLU A 269 -3.10 -9.68 -7.90
CA GLU A 269 -2.54 -10.84 -8.60
C GLU A 269 -3.63 -11.84 -8.99
N ARG A 270 -4.50 -12.21 -8.06
CA ARG A 270 -5.62 -13.14 -8.32
C ARG A 270 -6.66 -12.57 -9.29
N MET A 271 -6.84 -11.26 -9.30
CA MET A 271 -7.78 -10.63 -10.24
C MET A 271 -7.28 -10.68 -11.68
N LEU A 272 -5.95 -10.74 -11.86
CA LEU A 272 -5.31 -10.70 -13.17
C LEU A 272 -4.87 -12.08 -13.69
N SER A 273 -4.94 -13.12 -12.85
CA SER A 273 -4.69 -14.52 -13.22
C SER A 273 -5.90 -15.19 -13.86
#